data_AF-X1CFZ5-F1
#
_entry.id   AF-X1CFZ5-F1
#
_cell.length_a   1.000
_cell.length_b   1.000
_cell.length_c   1.000
_cell.angle_alpha   90.00
_cell.angle_beta   90.00
_cell.angle_gamma   90.00
#
_symmetry.space_group_name_H-M   'P 1'
#
loop_
_entity.id
_entity.type
_entity.pdbx_description
1 polymer ?
#
loop_
_entity_poly.entity_id
_entity_poly.type
_entity_poly.pdbx_seq_one_letter_code
_entity_poly.pdbx_strand_id
1 'polypeptide(L)'
;MELKTKDDELKVVDLAKKGLNFIIVQAKDWKIIPFENLIARLHSIDTELIAQVDTIKEAEVMFKTLEIGVDGVVFTPKNSDEILSLKRLIQTSTQIEITKAKILNIKEIPDGSRVCVDTTTLLHSGEGMLVGSTAKGFVLVHAELFETQFVASRPFRV
;
A
#
# COMPACT_ATOMS: atom_id res chain seq x y z
N MET A 1 -4.24 -25.67 3.11
CA MET A 1 -5.45 -26.20 3.77
C MET A 1 -6.66 -25.62 3.07
N GLU A 2 -7.69 -26.41 2.77
CA GLU A 2 -8.92 -25.93 2.14
C GLU A 2 -9.95 -25.59 3.23
N LEU A 3 -10.46 -24.36 3.25
CA LEU A 3 -11.53 -23.91 4.14
C LEU A 3 -12.88 -24.30 3.55
N LYS A 4 -13.63 -25.13 4.29
CA LYS A 4 -15.01 -25.51 3.94
C LYS A 4 -15.99 -25.04 5.00
N THR A 5 -15.54 -24.99 6.24
CA THR A 5 -16.37 -24.68 7.40
C THR A 5 -15.67 -23.73 8.35
N LYS A 6 -16.43 -23.12 9.26
CA LYS A 6 -15.90 -22.25 10.30
C LYS A 6 -14.95 -22.97 11.27
N ASP A 7 -15.11 -24.28 11.46
CA ASP A 7 -14.19 -25.09 12.26
C ASP A 7 -12.81 -25.22 11.61
N ASP A 8 -12.71 -25.10 10.28
CA ASP A 8 -11.42 -25.14 9.60
C ASP A 8 -10.62 -23.86 9.85
N GLU A 9 -11.28 -22.71 10.01
CA GLU A 9 -10.62 -21.47 10.45
C GLU A 9 -10.00 -21.63 11.85
N LEU A 10 -10.72 -22.28 12.77
CA LEU A 10 -10.22 -22.53 14.13
C LEU A 10 -8.99 -23.46 14.11
N LYS A 11 -9.00 -24.50 13.26
CA LYS A 11 -7.86 -25.39 13.10
C LYS A 11 -6.63 -24.66 12.55
N VAL A 12 -6.82 -23.76 11.58
CA VAL A 12 -5.72 -22.94 11.05
C VAL A 12 -5.08 -22.12 12.17
N VAL A 13 -5.89 -21.49 13.02
CA VAL A 13 -5.38 -20.69 14.15
C VAL A 13 -4.68 -21.56 15.20
N ASP A 14 -5.20 -22.75 15.50
CA ASP A 14 -4.54 -23.70 16.42
C ASP A 14 -3.19 -24.18 15.88
N LEU A 15 -3.12 -24.46 14.57
CA LEU A 15 -1.87 -24.83 13.91
C LEU A 15 -0.86 -23.69 13.91
N ALA A 16 -1.28 -22.46 13.64
CA ALA A 16 -0.40 -21.29 13.70
C ALA A 16 0.21 -21.10 15.10
N LYS A 17 -0.60 -21.25 16.16
CA LYS A 17 -0.13 -21.16 17.55
C LYS A 17 0.90 -22.22 17.95
N LYS A 18 1.06 -23.29 17.17
CA LYS A 18 2.09 -24.32 17.40
C LYS A 18 3.48 -23.91 16.87
N GLY A 19 3.63 -22.69 16.33
CA GLY A 19 4.91 -22.15 15.88
C GLY A 19 5.28 -22.54 14.46
N LEU A 20 4.29 -22.61 13.56
CA LEU A 20 4.56 -22.79 12.13
C LEU A 20 5.10 -21.49 11.53
N ASN A 21 6.05 -21.58 10.61
CA ASN A 21 6.55 -20.38 9.93
C ASN A 21 5.51 -19.75 9.00
N PHE A 22 4.75 -20.59 8.28
CA PHE A 22 3.70 -20.13 7.38
C PHE A 22 2.59 -21.17 7.25
N ILE A 23 1.40 -20.71 6.85
CA ILE A 23 0.27 -21.55 6.48
C ILE A 23 -0.29 -21.08 5.14
N ILE A 24 -0.48 -22.02 4.21
CA ILE A 24 -1.17 -21.77 2.94
C ILE A 24 -2.63 -22.18 3.07
N VAL A 25 -3.55 -21.26 2.75
CA VAL A 25 -5.00 -21.46 2.85
C VAL A 25 -5.67 -21.24 1.50
N GLN A 26 -6.65 -22.07 1.18
CA GLN A 26 -7.51 -21.93 0.01
C GLN A 26 -8.97 -21.91 0.47
N ALA A 27 -9.79 -21.02 -0.09
CA ALA A 27 -11.24 -21.04 0.04
C ALA A 27 -11.86 -21.12 -1.35
N LYS A 28 -12.98 -21.84 -1.55
CA LYS A 28 -13.60 -21.99 -2.89
C LYS A 28 -14.67 -20.93 -3.18
N ASP A 29 -15.67 -20.79 -2.31
CA ASP A 29 -16.90 -20.05 -2.65
C ASP A 29 -16.99 -18.67 -2.01
N TRP A 30 -16.83 -18.58 -0.68
CA TRP A 30 -16.77 -17.31 0.06
C TRP A 30 -15.35 -17.07 0.57
N LYS A 31 -14.53 -16.37 -0.22
CA LYS A 31 -13.11 -16.15 0.11
C LYS A 31 -12.91 -15.00 1.10
N ILE A 32 -13.64 -13.89 0.97
CA ILE A 32 -13.34 -12.65 1.72
C ILE A 32 -13.53 -12.83 3.24
N ILE A 33 -14.72 -13.22 3.70
CA ILE A 33 -15.03 -13.29 5.14
C ILE A 33 -14.11 -14.26 5.90
N PRO A 34 -13.81 -15.49 5.40
CA PRO A 34 -12.87 -16.36 6.09
C PRO A 34 -11.46 -15.78 6.17
N PHE A 35 -10.98 -15.09 5.11
CA PHE A 35 -9.69 -14.42 5.17
C PHE A 35 -9.69 -13.22 6.12
N GLU A 36 -10.76 -12.43 6.20
CA GLU A 36 -10.91 -11.38 7.22
C GLU A 36 -10.76 -11.95 8.63
N ASN A 37 -11.45 -13.05 8.92
CA ASN A 37 -11.36 -13.72 10.23
C ASN A 37 -9.95 -14.23 10.53
N LEU A 38 -9.27 -14.82 9.54
CA LEU A 38 -7.92 -15.35 9.69
C LEU A 38 -6.91 -14.22 9.88
N ILE A 39 -6.94 -13.18 9.05
CA ILE A 39 -6.08 -12.01 9.18
C ILE A 39 -6.23 -11.40 10.57
N ALA A 40 -7.47 -11.15 11.03
CA ALA A 40 -7.73 -10.59 12.34
C ALA A 40 -7.13 -11.42 13.50
N ARG A 41 -7.10 -12.76 13.37
CA ARG A 41 -6.61 -13.66 14.42
C ARG A 41 -5.12 -13.96 14.34
N LEU A 42 -4.56 -13.95 13.14
CA LEU A 42 -3.18 -14.33 12.88
C LEU A 42 -2.23 -13.14 12.84
N HIS A 43 -2.70 -11.90 12.65
CA HIS A 43 -1.82 -10.72 12.56
C HIS A 43 -0.94 -10.49 13.80
N SER A 44 -1.33 -11.01 14.98
CA SER A 44 -0.53 -10.90 16.21
C SER A 44 0.33 -12.15 16.48
N ILE A 45 0.32 -13.12 15.58
CA ILE A 45 1.03 -14.41 15.71
C ILE A 45 2.18 -14.41 14.70
N ASP A 46 3.33 -14.95 15.11
CA ASP A 46 4.50 -15.12 14.25
C ASP A 46 4.34 -16.32 13.28
N THR A 47 3.32 -16.25 12.42
CA THR A 47 3.03 -17.23 11.38
C THR A 47 2.48 -16.51 10.16
N GLU A 48 3.16 -16.63 9.02
CA GLU A 48 2.74 -15.99 7.77
C GLU A 48 1.48 -16.67 7.19
N LEU A 49 0.47 -15.89 6.87
CA LEU A 49 -0.75 -16.33 6.19
C LEU A 49 -0.60 -16.14 4.67
N ILE A 50 -0.61 -17.24 3.93
CA ILE A 50 -0.51 -17.22 2.47
C ILE A 50 -1.84 -17.68 1.85
N ALA A 51 -2.43 -16.84 1.00
CA ALA A 51 -3.69 -17.15 0.32
C ALA A 51 -3.47 -17.78 -1.05
N GLN A 52 -4.07 -18.94 -1.32
CA GLN A 52 -4.17 -19.46 -2.68
C GLN A 52 -5.29 -18.73 -3.43
N VAL A 53 -4.96 -18.15 -4.58
CA VAL A 53 -5.86 -17.33 -5.40
C VAL A 53 -5.86 -17.82 -6.85
N ASP A 54 -7.00 -17.69 -7.51
CA ASP A 54 -7.19 -18.17 -8.88
C ASP A 54 -7.06 -17.04 -9.91
N THR A 55 -7.14 -15.77 -9.47
CA THR A 55 -7.06 -14.60 -10.34
C THR A 55 -6.25 -13.46 -9.71
N ILE A 56 -5.72 -12.57 -10.56
CA ILE A 56 -5.03 -11.33 -10.12
C ILE A 56 -5.96 -10.44 -9.28
N LYS A 57 -7.25 -10.38 -9.63
CA LYS A 57 -8.23 -9.59 -8.88
C LYS A 57 -8.41 -10.13 -7.46
N GLU A 58 -8.43 -11.45 -7.29
CA GLU A 58 -8.45 -12.06 -5.96
C GLU A 58 -7.17 -11.76 -5.19
N ALA A 59 -6.00 -11.84 -5.83
CA ALA A 59 -4.73 -11.47 -5.20
C ALA A 59 -4.78 -10.03 -4.65
N GLU A 60 -5.27 -9.07 -5.46
CA GLU A 60 -5.42 -7.68 -5.05
C GLU A 60 -6.33 -7.53 -3.83
N VAL A 61 -7.47 -8.23 -3.81
CA VAL A 61 -8.39 -8.20 -2.66
C VAL A 61 -7.72 -8.77 -1.42
N MET A 62 -7.04 -9.92 -1.54
CA MET A 62 -6.37 -10.56 -0.41
C MET A 62 -5.27 -9.67 0.18
N PHE A 63 -4.50 -8.96 -0.65
CA PHE A 63 -3.48 -8.02 -0.18
C PHE A 63 -4.04 -6.75 0.50
N LYS A 64 -5.30 -6.39 0.26
CA LYS A 64 -5.91 -5.15 0.78
C LYS A 64 -6.96 -5.39 1.88
N THR A 65 -7.28 -6.65 2.17
CA THR A 65 -8.36 -7.01 3.11
C THR A 65 -8.06 -6.50 4.52
N LEU A 66 -9.04 -5.84 5.17
CA LEU A 66 -8.88 -5.16 6.48
C LEU A 66 -7.76 -4.12 6.56
N GLU A 67 -7.27 -3.60 5.43
CA GLU A 67 -6.09 -2.70 5.35
C GLU A 67 -4.78 -3.31 5.87
N ILE A 68 -4.80 -4.60 6.25
CA ILE A 68 -3.66 -5.37 6.72
C ILE A 68 -3.20 -6.33 5.61
N GLY A 69 -4.15 -7.04 5.01
CA GLY A 69 -3.89 -8.02 3.97
C GLY A 69 -3.34 -9.36 4.48
N VAL A 70 -3.11 -10.27 3.55
CA VAL A 70 -2.35 -11.51 3.77
C VAL A 70 -0.85 -11.27 3.50
N ASP A 71 0.02 -12.06 4.13
CA ASP A 71 1.47 -11.92 3.98
C ASP A 71 1.97 -12.33 2.59
N GLY A 72 1.22 -13.22 1.92
CA GLY A 72 1.55 -13.66 0.57
C GLY A 72 0.39 -14.31 -0.17
N VAL A 73 0.58 -14.55 -1.47
CA VAL A 73 -0.37 -15.32 -2.28
C VAL A 73 0.33 -16.41 -3.09
N VAL A 74 -0.34 -17.56 -3.22
CA VAL A 74 0.00 -18.60 -4.20
C VAL A 74 -0.90 -18.42 -5.42
N PHE A 75 -0.30 -18.13 -6.57
CA PHE A 75 -0.99 -17.91 -7.82
C PHE A 75 -0.34 -18.74 -8.94
N THR A 76 -1.14 -19.39 -9.78
CA THR A 76 -0.66 -20.17 -10.93
C THR A 76 -0.88 -19.37 -12.22
N PRO A 77 0.13 -18.64 -12.72
CA PRO A 77 -0.01 -17.83 -13.92
C PRO A 77 -0.16 -18.67 -15.18
N LYS A 78 -0.99 -18.22 -16.11
CA LYS A 78 -1.21 -18.83 -17.42
C LYS A 78 -0.30 -18.27 -18.51
N ASN A 79 0.23 -17.06 -18.31
CA ASN A 79 1.10 -16.35 -19.26
C ASN A 79 2.00 -15.33 -18.53
N SER A 80 2.93 -14.72 -19.27
CA SER A 80 3.86 -13.72 -18.72
C SER A 80 3.17 -12.42 -18.27
N ASP A 81 2.05 -12.05 -18.89
CA ASP A 81 1.34 -10.80 -18.56
C ASP A 81 0.69 -10.86 -17.18
N GLU A 82 0.21 -12.04 -16.76
CA GLU A 82 -0.29 -12.26 -15.41
C GLU A 82 0.82 -12.13 -14.35
N ILE A 83 2.05 -12.58 -14.66
CA ILE A 83 3.21 -12.40 -13.76
C ILE A 83 3.52 -10.91 -13.58
N LEU A 84 3.54 -10.15 -14.68
CA LEU A 84 3.76 -8.70 -14.64
C LEU A 84 2.64 -7.99 -13.85
N SER A 85 1.40 -8.45 -14.00
CA SER A 85 0.25 -7.90 -13.28
C SER A 85 0.34 -8.18 -11.79
N LEU A 86 0.70 -9.40 -11.38
CA LEU A 86 0.90 -9.74 -9.98
C LEU A 86 2.06 -8.94 -9.37
N LYS A 87 3.17 -8.79 -10.09
CA LYS A 87 4.32 -7.98 -9.65
C LYS A 87 3.92 -6.54 -9.35
N ARG A 88 3.06 -5.93 -10.17
CA ARG A 88 2.57 -4.56 -9.94
C ARG A 88 1.74 -4.42 -8.66
N LEU A 89 1.06 -5.47 -8.23
CA LEU A 89 0.29 -5.45 -6.97
C LEU A 89 1.20 -5.47 -5.74
N ILE A 90 2.32 -6.20 -5.82
CA ILE A 90 3.26 -6.39 -4.70
C ILE A 90 4.30 -5.28 -4.63
N GLN A 91 4.63 -4.65 -5.77
CA GLN A 91 5.49 -3.48 -5.77
C GLN A 91 4.80 -2.34 -5.04
N THR A 92 5.12 -2.22 -3.76
CA THR A 92 4.88 -1.03 -2.97
C THR A 92 5.58 0.14 -3.63
N SER A 93 4.99 1.32 -3.44
CA SER A 93 5.50 2.61 -3.91
C SER A 93 7.02 2.68 -3.77
N THR A 94 7.69 3.04 -4.87
CA THR A 94 9.14 3.27 -4.88
C THR A 94 9.49 4.19 -3.71
N GLN A 95 10.20 3.68 -2.71
CA GLN A 95 10.75 4.52 -1.66
C GLN A 95 11.84 5.38 -2.29
N ILE A 96 11.57 6.68 -2.38
CA ILE A 96 12.52 7.67 -2.89
C ILE A 96 13.21 8.27 -1.67
N GLU A 97 14.50 7.98 -1.51
CA GLU A 97 15.32 8.64 -0.48
C GLU A 97 15.54 10.11 -0.87
N ILE A 98 15.14 11.02 0.01
CA ILE A 98 15.29 12.47 -0.20
C ILE A 98 16.46 12.97 0.64
N THR A 99 17.27 13.85 0.07
CA THR A 99 18.38 14.50 0.78
C THR A 99 18.20 16.00 0.87
N LYS A 100 18.87 16.62 1.85
CA LYS A 100 18.82 18.08 2.03
C LYS A 100 19.64 18.77 0.94
N ALA A 101 19.09 19.83 0.37
CA ALA A 101 19.77 20.70 -0.58
C ALA A 101 19.93 22.12 -0.01
N LYS A 102 20.98 22.84 -0.46
CA LYS A 102 21.21 24.24 -0.10
C LYS A 102 20.73 25.14 -1.24
N ILE A 103 19.89 26.12 -0.92
CA ILE A 103 19.50 27.17 -1.86
C ILE A 103 20.72 28.08 -2.09
N LEU A 104 21.20 28.14 -3.33
CA LEU A 104 22.36 28.97 -3.71
C LEU A 104 21.95 30.36 -4.19
N ASN A 105 20.79 30.47 -4.87
CA ASN A 105 20.29 31.71 -5.43
C ASN A 105 18.76 31.61 -5.62
N ILE A 106 18.07 32.75 -5.51
CA ILE A 106 16.64 32.90 -5.79
C ILE A 106 16.51 33.95 -6.90
N LYS A 107 15.72 33.65 -7.93
CA LYS A 107 15.45 34.57 -9.04
C LYS A 107 13.94 34.69 -9.24
N GLU A 108 13.48 35.91 -9.45
CA GLU A 108 12.11 36.15 -9.88
C GLU A 108 11.94 35.67 -11.32
N ILE A 109 10.80 35.05 -11.59
CA ILE A 109 10.40 34.62 -12.93
C ILE A 109 9.24 35.51 -13.40
N PRO A 110 9.13 35.77 -14.72
CA PRO A 110 7.96 36.44 -15.30
C PRO A 110 6.68 35.66 -15.03
N ASP A 111 5.53 36.28 -15.33
CA ASP A 111 4.22 35.64 -15.24
C ASP A 111 4.20 34.27 -15.91
N GLY A 112 3.64 33.28 -15.21
CA GLY A 112 3.53 31.90 -15.66
C GLY A 112 2.11 31.36 -15.48
N SER A 113 1.77 30.34 -16.26
CA SER A 113 0.50 29.63 -16.09
C SER A 113 0.48 28.85 -14.78
N ARG A 114 -0.65 28.92 -14.07
CA ARG A 114 -0.88 28.18 -12.82
C ARG A 114 -1.85 27.04 -13.09
N VAL A 115 -1.61 25.89 -12.45
CA VAL A 115 -2.48 24.73 -12.49
C VAL A 115 -2.71 24.27 -11.05
N CYS A 116 -3.95 23.89 -10.74
CA CYS A 116 -4.30 23.29 -9.46
C CYS A 116 -4.20 21.78 -9.55
N VAL A 117 -3.68 21.14 -8.50
CA VAL A 117 -3.61 19.68 -8.39
C VAL A 117 -4.40 19.27 -7.15
N ASP A 118 -5.42 18.44 -7.35
CA ASP A 118 -6.24 17.86 -6.28
C ASP A 118 -5.82 16.42 -6.02
N THR A 119 -5.46 16.12 -4.77
CA THR A 119 -5.03 14.79 -4.33
C THR A 119 -6.18 13.90 -3.88
N THR A 120 -7.42 14.40 -3.81
CA THR A 120 -8.62 13.70 -3.28
C THR A 120 -8.47 13.20 -1.84
N THR A 121 -7.38 13.56 -1.15
CA THR A 121 -7.03 13.20 0.22
C THR A 121 -6.28 14.38 0.86
N LEU A 122 -6.47 14.58 2.16
CA LEU A 122 -5.76 15.61 2.91
C LEU A 122 -4.30 15.22 3.10
N LEU A 123 -3.41 16.16 2.81
CA LEU A 123 -1.97 16.02 3.07
C LEU A 123 -1.67 16.45 4.52
N HIS A 124 -0.69 15.80 5.13
CA HIS A 124 -0.17 16.10 6.47
C HIS A 124 1.16 16.87 6.44
N SER A 125 1.60 17.37 7.59
CA SER A 125 2.89 18.07 7.71
C SER A 125 4.04 17.17 7.24
N GLY A 126 4.78 17.64 6.24
CA GLY A 126 5.88 16.90 5.61
C GLY A 126 5.48 16.19 4.31
N GLU A 127 4.20 16.13 3.99
CA GLU A 127 3.69 15.61 2.72
C GLU A 127 3.57 16.72 1.67
N GLY A 128 3.66 16.32 0.40
CA GLY A 128 3.72 17.25 -0.71
C GLY A 128 3.93 16.56 -2.06
N MET A 129 4.46 17.30 -3.03
CA MET A 129 4.70 16.80 -4.38
C MET A 129 6.17 16.95 -4.77
N LEU A 130 6.71 15.96 -5.47
CA LEU A 130 8.00 16.06 -6.14
C LEU A 130 7.82 16.88 -7.43
N VAL A 131 8.32 18.11 -7.43
CA VAL A 131 8.21 19.04 -8.56
C VAL A 131 9.59 19.24 -9.18
N GLY A 132 9.67 19.14 -10.50
CA GLY A 132 10.94 19.28 -11.22
C GLY A 132 10.89 18.67 -12.61
N SER A 133 12.04 18.15 -13.05
CA SER A 133 12.21 17.55 -14.38
C SER A 133 12.86 16.19 -14.25
N THR A 134 12.34 15.20 -14.95
CA THR A 134 12.94 13.86 -15.06
C THR A 134 14.39 13.87 -15.52
N ALA A 135 14.81 14.91 -16.25
CA ALA A 135 16.19 15.05 -16.76
C ALA A 135 17.17 15.71 -15.78
N LYS A 136 16.70 16.44 -14.76
CA LYS A 136 17.56 17.22 -13.84
C LYS A 136 17.38 16.86 -12.38
N GLY A 137 16.23 16.35 -11.99
CA GLY A 137 15.86 16.05 -10.61
C GLY A 137 14.58 16.74 -10.18
N PHE A 138 14.14 16.37 -8.98
CA PHE A 138 12.92 16.84 -8.35
C PHE A 138 13.24 17.44 -6.98
N VAL A 139 12.39 18.36 -6.54
CA VAL A 139 12.40 18.93 -5.19
C VAL A 139 11.05 18.64 -4.55
N LEU A 140 11.05 18.23 -3.28
CA LEU A 140 9.81 18.05 -2.52
C LEU A 140 9.25 19.42 -2.14
N VAL A 141 8.10 19.77 -2.72
CA VAL A 141 7.33 20.96 -2.37
C VAL A 141 6.22 20.54 -1.41
N HIS A 142 6.34 20.98 -0.16
CA HIS A 142 5.37 20.65 0.89
C HIS A 142 4.02 21.31 0.62
N ALA A 143 2.94 20.69 1.08
CA ALA A 143 1.67 21.36 1.21
C ALA A 143 1.79 22.57 2.17
N GLU A 144 0.96 23.60 1.94
CA GLU A 144 0.92 24.85 2.73
C GLU A 144 0.28 24.64 4.13
N LEU A 145 0.85 23.72 4.90
CA LEU A 145 0.33 23.27 6.20
C LEU A 145 1.12 23.82 7.39
N PHE A 146 2.29 24.43 7.13
CA PHE A 146 3.15 24.97 8.18
C PHE A 146 2.71 26.39 8.54
N GLU A 147 2.46 26.62 9.82
CA GLU A 147 2.23 27.97 10.34
C GLU A 147 3.51 28.79 10.26
N THR A 148 3.39 30.00 9.75
CA THR A 148 4.47 30.99 9.79
C THR A 148 4.01 32.19 10.60
N GLN A 149 4.97 33.04 10.98
CA GLN A 149 4.67 34.28 11.72
C GLN A 149 3.77 35.25 10.94
N PHE A 150 3.60 35.03 9.63
CA PHE A 150 2.89 35.93 8.72
C PHE A 150 1.63 35.31 8.12
N VAL A 151 1.45 33.99 8.22
CA VAL A 151 0.36 33.26 7.55
C VAL A 151 -0.06 32.06 8.42
N ALA A 152 -1.34 32.01 8.77
CA ALA A 152 -1.95 30.87 9.45
C ALA A 152 -1.96 29.63 8.55
N SER A 153 -1.85 28.44 9.16
CA SER A 153 -1.96 27.17 8.43
C SER A 153 -3.31 27.10 7.73
N ARG A 154 -3.30 26.65 6.48
CA ARG A 154 -4.53 26.42 5.74
C ARG A 154 -4.66 24.91 5.55
N PRO A 155 -5.70 24.26 6.08
CA PRO A 155 -6.02 22.91 5.65
C PRO A 155 -6.29 23.00 4.14
N PHE A 156 -5.41 22.39 3.34
CA PHE A 156 -5.31 22.65 1.90
C PHE A 156 -6.67 22.48 1.20
N ARG A 157 -7.06 23.50 0.41
CA ARG A 157 -8.21 23.47 -0.52
C ARG A 157 -7.69 23.45 -1.95
N VAL A 158 -8.25 22.56 -2.77
CA VAL A 158 -8.59 22.87 -4.17
C VAL A 158 -10.07 23.19 -4.20
#